data_AF-A0A6M0INA4-F1
#
_entry.id   AF-A0A6M0INA4-F1
#
_cell.length_a   1.000
_cell.length_b   1.000
_cell.length_c   1.000
_cell.angle_alpha   90.00
_cell.angle_beta   90.00
_cell.angle_gamma   90.00
#
_symmetry.space_group_name_H-M   'P 1'
#
loop_
_entity.id
_entity.type
_entity.pdbx_description
1 polymer ?
#
loop_
_entity_poly.entity_id
_entity_poly.type
_entity_poly.pdbx_seq_one_letter_code
_entity_poly.pdbx_strand_id
1 'polypeptide(L)'
;MANKTTKTKHKSLAADIVTSIESKLSEAGTATKKMKKSIEKSADKLAKKLAKLIDKSENKKAKPTKNAEKKAKKDLSKAKRNAEKAEKNAKRAANKIDDTAADAVVSTAPKQTRGPRKQTPAPKPAPTTRRAAAKPASVPAATDSPADTE
;
A
#
# COMPACT_ATOMS: atom_id res chain seq x y z
N MET A 1 20.54 -8.47 2.43
CA MET A 1 21.50 -7.35 2.45
C MET A 1 20.96 -6.03 3.00
N ALA A 2 19.63 -5.84 3.17
CA ALA A 2 19.04 -4.56 3.61
C ALA A 2 19.50 -4.04 4.99
N ASN A 3 19.83 -4.92 5.94
CA ASN A 3 20.20 -4.52 7.31
C ASN A 3 21.60 -3.91 7.44
N LYS A 4 22.52 -4.15 6.49
CA LYS A 4 23.85 -3.51 6.52
C LYS A 4 23.76 -2.08 6.00
N THR A 5 22.98 -1.85 4.96
CA THR A 5 22.76 -0.52 4.36
C THR A 5 22.00 0.44 5.29
N THR A 6 21.05 -0.06 6.09
CA THR A 6 20.34 0.78 7.07
C THR A 6 21.23 1.13 8.27
N LYS A 7 22.10 0.21 8.71
CA LYS A 7 23.07 0.47 9.79
C LYS A 7 24.15 1.48 9.38
N THR A 8 24.65 1.42 8.15
CA THR A 8 25.62 2.42 7.67
C THR A 8 24.98 3.79 7.47
N LYS A 9 23.77 3.86 6.90
CA LYS A 9 23.01 5.12 6.80
C LYS A 9 22.67 5.71 8.18
N HIS A 10 22.31 4.87 9.15
CA HIS A 10 22.05 5.29 10.53
C HIS A 10 23.28 5.89 11.19
N LYS A 11 24.44 5.21 11.10
CA LYS A 11 25.70 5.72 11.63
C LYS A 11 26.16 7.01 10.94
N SER A 12 26.01 7.10 9.62
CA SER A 12 26.33 8.31 8.86
C SER A 12 25.46 9.47 9.31
N LEU A 13 24.13 9.28 9.38
CA LEU A 13 23.21 10.31 9.86
C LEU A 13 23.49 10.75 11.30
N ALA A 14 23.80 9.80 12.20
CA ALA A 14 24.14 10.12 13.57
C ALA A 14 25.44 10.94 13.64
N ALA A 15 26.48 10.53 12.89
CA ALA A 15 27.74 11.25 12.82
C ALA A 15 27.56 12.67 12.25
N ASP A 16 26.81 12.83 11.15
CA ASP A 16 26.57 14.14 10.54
C ASP A 16 25.83 15.09 11.51
N ILE A 17 24.86 14.57 12.26
CA ILE A 17 24.14 15.34 13.29
C ILE A 17 25.10 15.76 14.41
N VAL A 18 25.95 14.84 14.89
CA VAL A 18 26.95 15.15 15.92
C VAL A 18 27.90 16.23 15.42
N THR A 19 28.51 16.06 14.25
CA THR A 19 29.45 17.02 13.67
C THR A 19 28.80 18.39 13.45
N SER A 20 27.56 18.43 12.97
CA SER A 20 26.83 19.70 12.78
C SER A 20 26.56 20.43 14.09
N ILE A 21 26.17 19.70 15.15
CA ILE A 21 25.93 20.28 16.47
C ILE A 21 27.25 20.68 17.13
N GLU A 22 28.29 19.86 17.03
CA GLU A 22 29.63 20.16 17.58
C GLU A 22 30.27 21.37 16.90
N SER A 23 30.07 21.54 15.58
CA SER A 23 30.53 22.73 14.85
C SER A 23 29.87 23.99 15.40
N LYS A 24 28.53 23.98 15.56
CA LYS A 24 27.80 25.12 16.13
C LYS A 24 28.13 25.39 17.59
N LEU A 25 28.40 24.34 18.37
CA LEU A 25 28.83 24.49 19.75
C LEU A 25 30.24 25.04 19.84
N SER A 26 31.16 24.62 18.96
CA SER A 26 32.55 25.13 18.97
C SER A 26 32.61 26.64 18.67
N GLU A 27 31.68 27.17 17.88
CA GLU A 27 31.50 28.62 17.70
C GLU A 27 30.92 29.31 18.95
N ALA A 28 30.12 28.60 19.76
CA ALA A 28 29.49 29.12 20.97
C ALA A 28 30.28 28.85 22.27
N GLY A 29 31.38 28.09 22.21
CA GLY A 29 32.24 27.74 23.36
C GLY A 29 32.65 26.25 23.44
N THR A 30 33.53 25.88 24.36
CA THR A 30 34.01 24.49 24.44
C THR A 30 32.92 23.53 24.95
N ALA A 31 32.51 22.58 24.10
CA ALA A 31 31.56 21.55 24.48
C ALA A 31 32.17 20.61 25.53
N THR A 32 31.60 20.58 26.73
CA THR A 32 32.05 19.69 27.82
C THR A 32 31.86 18.21 27.44
N LYS A 33 32.67 17.32 28.03
CA LYS A 33 32.58 15.86 27.80
C LYS A 33 31.18 15.28 28.03
N LYS A 34 30.41 15.86 28.96
CA LYS A 34 29.01 15.49 29.22
C LYS A 34 28.09 15.92 28.08
N MET A 35 28.30 17.10 27.50
CA MET A 35 27.55 17.57 26.33
C MET A 35 27.82 16.70 25.11
N LYS A 36 29.09 16.39 24.79
CA LYS A 36 29.44 15.50 23.66
C LYS A 36 28.71 14.15 23.75
N LYS A 37 28.75 13.50 24.91
CA LYS A 37 28.01 12.24 25.16
C LYS A 37 26.49 12.39 25.04
N SER A 38 25.93 13.54 25.45
CA SER A 38 24.49 13.82 25.31
C SER A 38 24.09 13.99 23.85
N ILE A 39 24.93 14.68 23.08
CA ILE A 39 24.74 14.91 21.64
C ILE A 39 24.79 13.59 20.88
N GLU A 40 25.82 12.76 21.12
CA GLU A 40 25.93 11.42 20.53
C GLU A 40 24.67 10.57 20.80
N LYS A 41 24.22 10.47 22.07
CA LYS A 41 23.01 9.71 22.44
C LYS A 41 21.74 10.26 21.79
N SER A 42 21.65 11.59 21.65
CA SER A 42 20.49 12.25 21.08
C SER A 42 20.47 12.08 19.55
N ALA A 43 21.62 12.20 18.90
CA ALA A 43 21.80 11.94 17.48
C ALA A 43 21.46 10.49 17.12
N ASP A 44 21.92 9.52 17.91
CA ASP A 44 21.59 8.10 17.73
C ASP A 44 20.08 7.84 17.80
N LYS A 45 19.40 8.45 18.77
CA LYS A 45 17.93 8.36 18.91
C LYS A 45 17.21 9.01 17.74
N LEU A 46 17.68 10.17 17.26
CA LEU A 46 17.12 10.86 16.11
C LEU A 46 17.29 10.05 14.83
N ALA A 47 18.50 9.59 14.54
CA ALA A 47 18.79 8.74 13.40
C ALA A 47 17.94 7.47 13.41
N LYS A 48 17.69 6.87 14.59
CA LYS A 48 16.81 5.69 14.73
C LYS A 48 15.34 6.00 14.42
N LYS A 49 14.84 7.19 14.78
CA LYS A 49 13.49 7.64 14.44
C LYS A 49 13.36 7.93 12.94
N LEU A 50 14.36 8.58 12.34
CA LEU A 50 14.41 8.87 10.90
C LEU A 50 14.44 7.59 10.07
N ALA A 51 15.30 6.63 10.44
CA ALA A 51 15.33 5.32 9.79
C ALA A 51 13.96 4.61 9.84
N LYS A 52 13.30 4.61 11.01
CA LYS A 52 11.94 4.05 11.14
C LYS A 52 10.91 4.76 10.27
N LEU A 53 11.00 6.07 10.08
CA LEU A 53 10.07 6.82 9.23
C LEU A 53 10.30 6.51 7.76
N ILE A 54 11.56 6.45 7.33
CA ILE A 54 11.94 6.04 5.97
C ILE A 54 11.41 4.64 5.69
N ASP A 55 11.71 3.65 6.56
CA ASP A 55 11.24 2.27 6.41
C ASP A 55 9.71 2.18 6.38
N LYS A 56 9.00 2.94 7.23
CA LYS A 56 7.53 2.99 7.22
C LYS A 56 6.99 3.58 5.92
N SER A 57 7.64 4.63 5.40
CA SER A 57 7.23 5.28 4.15
C SER A 57 7.48 4.39 2.93
N GLU A 58 8.63 3.71 2.86
CA GLU A 58 8.96 2.75 1.80
C GLU A 58 8.01 1.56 1.84
N ASN A 59 7.69 1.04 3.02
CA ASN A 59 6.71 -0.04 3.16
C ASN A 59 5.28 0.38 2.79
N LYS A 60 4.92 1.66 2.98
CA LYS A 60 3.61 2.18 2.50
C LYS A 60 3.59 2.32 0.98
N LYS A 61 4.71 2.70 0.35
CA LYS A 61 4.84 2.79 -1.11
C LYS A 61 4.96 1.42 -1.79
N ALA A 62 5.51 0.41 -1.12
CA ALA A 62 5.72 -0.94 -1.67
C ALA A 62 4.48 -1.87 -1.58
N LYS A 63 3.49 -1.55 -0.76
CA LYS A 63 2.23 -2.32 -0.64
C LYS A 63 1.30 -2.22 -1.85
N PRO A 64 1.03 -1.03 -2.42
CA PRO A 64 0.14 -0.94 -3.59
C PRO A 64 0.74 -1.61 -4.83
N THR A 65 2.07 -1.55 -5.01
CA THR A 65 2.75 -2.12 -6.18
C THR A 65 2.73 -3.65 -6.19
N LYS A 66 2.95 -4.30 -5.04
CA LYS A 66 2.87 -5.78 -4.94
C LYS A 66 1.46 -6.34 -5.19
N ASN A 67 0.42 -5.60 -4.81
CA ASN A 67 -0.96 -6.02 -5.07
C ASN A 67 -1.35 -5.82 -6.54
N ALA A 68 -0.86 -4.76 -7.17
CA ALA A 68 -1.03 -4.53 -8.60
C ALA A 68 -0.31 -5.61 -9.43
N GLU A 69 0.94 -5.95 -9.10
CA GLU A 69 1.68 -7.02 -9.77
C GLU A 69 1.01 -8.39 -9.65
N LYS A 70 0.49 -8.74 -8.47
CA LYS A 70 -0.24 -10.01 -8.28
C LYS A 70 -1.52 -10.07 -9.11
N LYS A 71 -2.25 -8.96 -9.22
CA LYS A 71 -3.44 -8.89 -10.09
C LYS A 71 -3.05 -9.01 -11.57
N ALA A 72 -2.08 -8.23 -12.03
CA ALA A 72 -1.61 -8.27 -13.41
C ALA A 72 -1.14 -9.68 -13.81
N LYS A 73 -0.39 -10.38 -12.95
CA LYS A 73 0.09 -11.75 -13.20
C LYS A 73 -1.06 -12.76 -13.24
N LYS A 74 -2.08 -12.59 -12.39
CA LYS A 74 -3.28 -13.45 -12.36
C LYS A 74 -4.13 -13.25 -13.62
N ASP A 75 -4.29 -12.02 -14.08
CA ASP A 75 -5.08 -11.71 -15.26
C ASP A 75 -4.39 -12.16 -16.55
N LEU A 76 -3.06 -12.01 -16.65
CA LEU A 76 -2.28 -12.59 -17.76
C LEU A 76 -2.38 -14.12 -17.82
N SER A 77 -2.31 -14.80 -16.68
CA SER A 77 -2.44 -16.27 -16.62
C SER A 77 -3.84 -16.74 -17.06
N LYS A 78 -4.89 -16.03 -16.63
CA LYS A 78 -6.27 -16.31 -17.06
C LYS A 78 -6.47 -16.05 -18.55
N ALA A 79 -5.93 -14.95 -19.08
CA ALA A 79 -6.02 -14.61 -20.49
C ALA A 79 -5.35 -15.68 -21.37
N LYS A 80 -4.14 -16.11 -21.01
CA LYS A 80 -3.45 -17.21 -21.72
C LYS A 80 -4.25 -18.51 -21.71
N ARG A 81 -4.80 -18.90 -20.55
CA ARG A 81 -5.62 -20.12 -20.43
C ARG A 81 -6.94 -20.02 -21.20
N ASN A 82 -7.50 -18.83 -21.35
CA ASN A 82 -8.71 -18.62 -22.15
C ASN A 82 -8.40 -18.66 -23.66
N ALA A 83 -7.32 -18.00 -24.10
CA ALA A 83 -6.86 -18.05 -25.48
C ALA A 83 -6.57 -19.49 -25.94
N GLU A 84 -5.86 -20.28 -25.14
CA GLU A 84 -5.56 -21.68 -25.47
C GLU A 84 -6.83 -22.55 -25.56
N LYS A 85 -7.84 -22.27 -24.73
CA LYS A 85 -9.14 -22.94 -24.81
C LYS A 85 -9.94 -22.52 -26.04
N ALA A 86 -9.90 -21.23 -26.40
CA ALA A 86 -10.57 -20.70 -27.58
C ALA A 86 -9.95 -21.29 -28.86
N GLU A 87 -8.63 -21.39 -28.94
CA GLU A 87 -7.95 -22.03 -30.07
C GLU A 87 -8.28 -23.52 -30.18
N LYS A 88 -8.29 -24.25 -29.06
CA LYS A 88 -8.70 -25.67 -29.04
C LYS A 88 -10.16 -25.84 -29.42
N ASN A 89 -11.05 -24.93 -29.03
CA ASN A 89 -12.46 -24.96 -29.39
C ASN A 89 -12.66 -24.62 -30.88
N ALA A 90 -11.96 -23.61 -31.41
CA ALA A 90 -11.97 -23.25 -32.82
C ALA A 90 -11.47 -24.39 -33.71
N LYS A 91 -10.38 -25.07 -33.32
CA LYS A 91 -9.88 -26.26 -34.04
C LYS A 91 -10.88 -27.42 -34.03
N ARG A 92 -11.56 -27.66 -32.90
CA ARG A 92 -12.63 -28.68 -32.84
C ARG A 92 -13.86 -28.29 -33.66
N ALA A 93 -14.21 -27.01 -33.71
CA ALA A 93 -15.31 -26.52 -34.52
C ALA A 93 -14.99 -26.65 -36.02
N ALA A 94 -13.77 -26.32 -36.45
CA ALA A 94 -13.32 -26.52 -37.82
C ALA A 94 -13.34 -28.00 -38.23
N ASN A 95 -12.73 -28.88 -37.43
CA ASN A 95 -12.69 -30.32 -37.73
C ASN A 95 -14.09 -30.97 -37.71
N LYS A 96 -15.05 -30.43 -36.95
CA LYS A 96 -16.43 -30.93 -36.93
C LYS A 96 -17.20 -30.52 -38.19
N ILE A 97 -16.90 -29.35 -38.76
CA ILE A 97 -17.51 -28.89 -40.02
C ILE A 97 -17.05 -29.78 -41.18
N ASP A 98 -15.79 -30.21 -41.18
CA ASP A 98 -15.26 -31.14 -42.19
C ASP A 98 -15.91 -32.55 -42.12
N ASP A 99 -16.28 -33.02 -40.91
CA ASP A 99 -16.95 -34.32 -40.72
C ASP A 99 -18.46 -34.27 -41.03
N THR A 100 -19.13 -33.12 -40.82
CA THR A 100 -20.56 -32.93 -41.16
C THR A 100 -20.81 -32.51 -42.61
N ALA A 101 -19.77 -32.23 -43.39
CA ALA A 101 -19.91 -31.96 -44.82
C ALA A 101 -20.03 -33.23 -45.68
N ALA A 102 -19.86 -34.41 -45.08
CA ALA A 102 -20.00 -35.70 -45.78
C ALA A 102 -21.38 -36.36 -45.61
N ASP A 103 -22.24 -35.91 -44.67
CA ASP A 103 -23.56 -36.51 -44.50
C ASP A 103 -24.55 -35.55 -43.82
N ALA A 104 -25.41 -34.92 -44.62
CA ALA A 104 -26.75 -34.42 -44.25
C ALA A 104 -27.32 -33.52 -45.36
N VAL A 105 -27.66 -34.12 -46.49
CA VAL A 105 -28.75 -33.59 -47.31
C VAL A 105 -30.06 -34.01 -46.61
N VAL A 106 -31.01 -33.09 -46.50
CA VAL A 106 -32.40 -33.26 -46.00
C VAL A 106 -32.56 -33.20 -44.46
N SER A 107 -33.10 -32.10 -43.93
CA SER A 107 -34.50 -32.06 -43.47
C SER A 107 -34.83 -30.78 -42.68
N THR A 108 -35.79 -30.04 -43.26
CA THR A 108 -36.77 -29.07 -42.75
C THR A 108 -36.79 -28.56 -41.29
N ALA A 109 -36.96 -27.23 -41.20
CA ALA A 109 -37.79 -26.43 -40.27
C ALA A 109 -37.20 -25.98 -38.91
N PRO A 110 -37.09 -24.64 -38.66
CA PRO A 110 -36.84 -24.12 -37.32
C PRO A 110 -38.16 -23.75 -36.63
N LYS A 111 -38.49 -24.45 -35.54
CA LYS A 111 -39.43 -23.95 -34.52
C LYS A 111 -38.68 -23.78 -33.21
N GLN A 112 -38.09 -22.60 -33.02
CA GLN A 112 -37.38 -22.28 -31.79
C GLN A 112 -38.35 -21.88 -30.67
N THR A 113 -38.16 -22.59 -29.57
CA THR A 113 -38.85 -22.52 -28.30
C THR A 113 -38.43 -21.29 -27.47
N ARG A 114 -39.39 -20.75 -26.72
CA ARG A 114 -39.31 -19.66 -25.75
C ARG A 114 -38.01 -19.63 -24.92
N GLY A 115 -37.33 -18.48 -24.91
CA GLY A 115 -36.25 -18.19 -23.96
C GLY A 115 -36.78 -17.73 -22.59
N PRO A 116 -36.09 -18.05 -21.48
CA PRO A 116 -36.47 -17.58 -20.14
C PRO A 116 -36.10 -16.10 -19.93
N ARG A 117 -37.08 -15.36 -19.41
CA ARG A 117 -37.03 -13.92 -19.10
C ARG A 117 -36.05 -13.66 -17.94
N LYS A 118 -35.01 -12.84 -18.17
CA LYS A 118 -34.11 -12.34 -17.13
C LYS A 118 -34.90 -11.57 -16.07
N GLN A 119 -34.87 -12.04 -14.83
CA GLN A 119 -35.26 -11.23 -13.66
C GLN A 119 -34.06 -10.36 -13.27
N THR A 120 -34.25 -9.04 -13.27
CA THR A 120 -33.34 -8.08 -12.66
C THR A 120 -33.58 -8.06 -11.13
N PRO A 121 -32.55 -8.23 -10.29
CA PRO A 121 -32.71 -8.09 -8.84
C PRO A 121 -32.82 -6.60 -8.45
N ALA A 122 -33.70 -6.32 -7.49
CA ALA A 122 -33.99 -4.98 -6.98
C ALA A 122 -32.78 -4.33 -6.29
N PRO A 123 -32.63 -2.99 -6.36
CA PRO A 123 -31.54 -2.28 -5.69
C PRO A 123 -31.68 -2.31 -4.16
N LYS A 124 -30.57 -2.57 -3.48
CA LYS A 124 -30.45 -2.53 -2.00
C LYS A 124 -30.59 -1.10 -1.46
N PRO A 125 -31.19 -0.91 -0.26
CA PRO A 125 -31.27 0.40 0.37
C PRO A 125 -29.89 0.90 0.83
N ALA A 126 -29.72 2.23 0.80
CA ALA A 126 -28.49 2.93 1.15
C ALA A 126 -28.18 2.83 2.66
N PRO A 127 -26.89 2.74 3.05
CA PRO A 127 -26.51 2.75 4.47
C PRO A 127 -26.63 4.17 5.06
N THR A 128 -27.42 4.30 6.14
CA THR A 128 -27.48 5.49 6.98
C THR A 128 -26.15 5.73 7.68
N THR A 129 -25.51 6.86 7.40
CA THR A 129 -24.31 7.32 8.12
C THR A 129 -24.66 7.70 9.55
N ARG A 130 -24.18 6.91 10.53
CA ARG A 130 -24.19 7.30 11.95
C ARG A 130 -23.29 8.52 12.15
N ARG A 131 -23.91 9.60 12.61
CA ARG A 131 -23.27 10.84 13.07
C ARG A 131 -22.34 10.51 14.26
N ALA A 132 -21.05 10.81 14.13
CA ALA A 132 -20.12 10.70 15.25
C ALA A 132 -20.40 11.83 16.26
N ALA A 133 -20.49 11.47 17.54
CA ALA A 133 -20.74 12.38 18.65
C ALA A 133 -19.59 13.40 18.81
N ALA A 134 -19.94 14.63 19.17
CA ALA A 134 -19.01 15.70 19.49
C ALA A 134 -18.11 15.31 20.68
N LYS A 135 -16.82 15.58 20.57
CA LYS A 135 -15.88 15.52 21.71
C LYS A 135 -16.24 16.63 22.71
N PRO A 136 -16.28 16.35 24.02
CA PRO A 136 -16.37 17.40 25.02
C PRO A 136 -15.07 18.22 25.07
N ALA A 137 -15.23 19.53 25.25
CA ALA A 137 -14.16 20.50 25.40
C ALA A 137 -13.39 20.26 26.72
N SER A 138 -12.06 20.27 26.66
CA SER A 138 -11.22 20.34 27.84
C SER A 138 -11.28 21.75 28.44
N VAL A 139 -11.68 21.80 29.71
CA VAL A 139 -11.73 22.98 30.59
C VAL A 139 -10.34 23.63 30.73
N PRO A 140 -10.22 24.97 30.75
CA PRO A 140 -8.97 25.65 31.07
C PRO A 140 -8.67 25.55 32.58
N ALA A 141 -7.48 25.08 32.94
CA ALA A 141 -6.98 25.21 34.31
C ALA A 141 -6.46 26.63 34.52
N ALA A 142 -7.12 27.36 35.41
CA ALA A 142 -6.67 28.61 35.97
C ALA A 142 -5.66 28.35 37.11
N THR A 143 -4.76 29.33 37.27
CA THR A 143 -4.05 29.77 38.49
C THR A 143 -3.18 28.76 39.24
N ASP A 144 -1.88 29.07 39.33
CA ASP A 144 -1.37 29.69 40.56
C ASP A 144 -0.04 30.41 40.31
N SER A 145 -0.09 31.71 40.59
CA SER A 145 1.06 32.55 40.92
C SER A 145 1.28 32.42 42.43
N PRO A 146 2.53 32.47 42.90
CA PRO A 146 2.80 33.50 43.91
C PRO A 146 4.05 34.31 43.57
N ALA A 147 3.89 35.61 43.72
CA ALA A 147 4.98 36.54 43.95
C ALA A 147 5.58 36.26 45.33
N ASP A 148 6.90 36.29 45.43
CA ASP A 148 7.63 36.87 46.57
C ASP A 148 9.01 37.30 46.04
N THR A 149 9.34 38.59 45.96
CA THR A 149 9.83 39.50 47.03
C THR A 149 11.20 39.09 47.56
N GLU A 150 12.28 39.50 46.88
CA GLU A 150 13.36 40.39 47.39
C GLU A 150 14.33 40.78 46.27
#